data_AF-A0A8C2ZE65-F1
#
_entry.id   AF-A0A8C2ZE65-F1
#
_cell.length_a   1.000
_cell.length_b   1.000
_cell.length_c   1.000
_cell.angle_alpha   90.00
_cell.angle_beta   90.00
_cell.angle_gamma   90.00
#
_symmetry.space_group_name_H-M   'P 1'
#
loop_
_entity.id
_entity.type
_entity.pdbx_description
1 polymer ?
#
loop_
_entity_poly.entity_id
_entity_poly.type
_entity_poly.pdbx_seq_one_letter_code
_entity_poly.pdbx_strand_id
1 'polypeptide(L)'
;MAAALARRVSALLRPLSVSLCSKAPQLCQLSSLVQLPPVYRSAAAAVRAPLRAAASLTPRYSILQRVSPLIPSLTQQPSRSLTYVSLKKGKRKTVKSVTDRFMRLHCDLWIRRKAGYKKKLWKKNATRRKRLREHVFCSKTQTKLLDKMTTSFWKRRNWFVNDPYLKYHDRVNLKL
;
A
#
# COMPACT_ATOMS: atom_id res chain seq x y z
N MET A 1 -16.60 63.64 -19.63
CA MET A 1 -16.25 63.46 -18.21
C MET A 1 -16.03 61.98 -17.95
N ALA A 2 -14.86 61.64 -17.42
CA ALA A 2 -14.36 60.29 -17.23
C ALA A 2 -14.86 59.67 -15.91
N ALA A 3 -15.02 58.35 -15.88
CA ALA A 3 -14.87 57.56 -14.66
C ALA A 3 -14.53 56.11 -15.02
N ALA A 4 -13.26 55.76 -14.83
CA ALA A 4 -12.71 54.43 -15.01
C ALA A 4 -13.02 53.54 -13.80
N LEU A 5 -13.54 52.33 -14.02
CA LEU A 5 -13.65 51.30 -12.98
C LEU A 5 -12.43 50.39 -13.03
N ALA A 6 -11.50 50.64 -12.13
CA ALA A 6 -10.25 49.91 -11.99
C ALA A 6 -10.48 48.50 -11.42
N ARG A 7 -9.99 47.50 -12.16
CA ARG A 7 -9.68 46.13 -11.69
C ARG A 7 -8.73 46.20 -10.49
N ARG A 8 -9.15 45.70 -9.33
CA ARG A 8 -8.24 45.39 -8.22
C ARG A 8 -8.07 43.88 -8.08
N VAL A 9 -6.96 43.39 -8.63
CA VAL A 9 -6.38 42.08 -8.29
C VAL A 9 -5.56 42.29 -7.02
N SER A 10 -5.96 41.69 -5.90
CA SER A 10 -5.14 41.63 -4.69
C SER A 10 -4.58 40.23 -4.54
N ALA A 11 -3.34 40.08 -4.98
CA ALA A 11 -2.47 38.98 -4.60
C ALA A 11 -1.89 39.29 -3.22
N LEU A 12 -2.21 38.48 -2.21
CA LEU A 12 -1.39 38.36 -1.00
C LEU A 12 -1.30 36.88 -0.61
N LEU A 13 -0.07 36.40 -0.70
CA LEU A 13 0.42 35.08 -0.32
C LEU A 13 0.06 34.77 1.14
N ARG A 14 -0.55 33.61 1.39
CA ARG A 14 -0.59 33.01 2.74
C ARG A 14 -0.12 31.56 2.69
N PRO A 15 0.97 31.22 3.40
CA PRO A 15 1.46 29.85 3.46
C PRO A 15 0.56 29.01 4.36
N LEU A 16 0.11 27.87 3.84
CA LEU A 16 -0.51 26.80 4.61
C LEU A 16 0.60 26.04 5.35
N SER A 17 0.88 26.42 6.59
CA SER A 17 1.69 25.62 7.50
C SER A 17 0.86 24.46 8.06
N VAL A 18 1.13 23.27 7.51
CA VAL A 18 0.63 21.99 7.99
C VAL A 18 1.53 21.53 9.14
N SER A 19 1.07 21.65 10.38
CA SER A 19 1.70 20.96 11.52
C SER A 19 0.97 19.64 11.76
N LEU A 20 1.55 18.56 11.25
CA LEU A 20 1.19 17.20 11.64
C LEU A 20 1.88 16.90 12.97
N CYS A 21 1.10 16.84 14.05
CA CYS A 21 1.53 16.28 15.33
C CYS A 21 1.93 14.80 15.13
N SER A 22 3.22 14.52 15.00
CA SER A 22 3.76 13.17 15.13
C SER A 22 3.87 12.82 16.61
N LYS A 23 2.92 12.07 17.15
CA LYS A 23 3.10 11.38 18.44
C LYS A 23 4.11 10.25 18.24
N ALA A 24 5.34 10.46 18.70
CA ALA A 24 6.31 9.38 18.87
C ALA A 24 5.88 8.47 20.03
N PRO A 25 5.95 7.13 19.91
CA PRO A 25 5.78 6.26 21.05
C PRO A 25 7.02 6.33 21.94
N GLN A 26 6.82 6.77 23.19
CA GLN A 26 7.80 6.71 24.26
C GLN A 26 8.20 5.25 24.50
N LEU A 27 9.48 4.93 24.34
CA LEU A 27 10.06 3.66 24.77
C LEU A 27 10.04 3.64 26.30
N CYS A 28 9.26 2.72 26.87
CA CYS A 28 9.26 2.43 28.29
C CYS A 28 10.61 1.82 28.67
N GLN A 29 11.50 2.60 29.29
CA GLN A 29 12.69 2.05 29.95
C GLN A 29 12.27 1.46 31.30
N LEU A 30 12.20 0.13 31.36
CA LEU A 30 12.09 -0.61 32.61
C LEU A 30 13.52 -0.83 33.14
N SER A 31 13.94 0.03 34.06
CA SER A 31 15.14 -0.19 34.87
C SER A 31 14.88 -1.36 35.81
N SER A 32 15.60 -2.47 35.61
CA SER A 32 15.73 -3.53 36.60
C SER A 32 17.19 -3.59 37.04
N LEU A 33 17.44 -3.15 38.28
CA LEU A 33 18.69 -3.36 38.99
C LEU A 33 18.74 -4.83 39.41
N VAL A 34 19.58 -5.61 38.73
CA VAL A 34 19.97 -6.95 39.19
C VAL A 34 21.41 -6.85 39.68
N GLN A 35 21.59 -6.89 41.00
CA GLN A 35 22.88 -7.02 41.65
C GLN A 35 23.43 -8.44 41.43
N LEU A 36 24.65 -8.54 40.88
CA LEU A 36 25.45 -9.78 40.90
C LEU A 36 26.45 -9.74 42.06
N PRO A 37 26.77 -10.88 42.69
CA PRO A 37 27.74 -10.95 43.80
C PRO A 37 29.19 -10.89 43.28
N PRO A 38 30.15 -10.50 44.15
CA PRO A 38 31.54 -10.33 43.77
C PRO A 38 32.25 -11.67 43.63
N VAL A 39 32.74 -11.99 42.44
CA VAL A 39 33.65 -13.12 42.23
C VAL A 39 35.09 -12.65 42.44
N TYR A 40 35.75 -13.41 43.30
CA TYR A 40 37.11 -13.32 43.80
C TYR A 40 38.18 -13.01 42.72
N ARG A 41 39.10 -12.10 43.07
CA ARG A 41 40.30 -11.79 42.29
C ARG A 41 41.18 -13.04 42.15
N SER A 42 41.47 -13.43 40.92
CA SER A 42 42.65 -14.23 40.62
C SER A 42 43.48 -13.52 39.55
N ALA A 43 44.68 -13.09 39.95
CA ALA A 43 45.68 -12.52 39.05
C ALA A 43 46.27 -13.64 38.20
N ALA A 44 46.13 -13.53 36.88
CA ALA A 44 46.84 -14.38 35.93
C ALA A 44 47.54 -13.48 34.90
N ALA A 45 48.80 -13.82 34.67
CA ALA A 45 49.83 -13.04 34.01
C ALA A 45 49.44 -12.55 32.61
N ALA A 46 49.85 -11.31 32.32
CA ALA A 46 49.78 -10.70 31.01
C ALA A 46 50.70 -11.44 30.02
N VAL A 47 50.12 -12.23 29.11
CA VAL A 47 50.78 -12.67 27.89
C VAL A 47 50.19 -11.87 26.74
N ARG A 48 50.93 -10.85 26.30
CA ARG A 48 50.60 -10.05 25.11
C ARG A 48 50.74 -10.93 23.87
N ALA A 49 49.63 -11.48 23.38
CA ALA A 49 49.56 -12.01 22.03
C ALA A 49 49.73 -10.85 21.03
N PRO A 50 50.57 -10.98 19.99
CA PRO A 50 50.71 -9.94 19.01
C PRO A 50 49.37 -9.73 18.31
N LEU A 51 48.88 -8.48 18.35
CA LEU A 51 47.74 -8.03 17.57
C LEU A 51 47.99 -8.41 16.12
N ARG A 52 47.35 -9.48 15.63
CA ARG A 52 47.20 -9.66 14.20
C ARG A 52 46.37 -8.47 13.74
N ALA A 53 47.05 -7.51 13.11
CA ALA A 53 46.40 -6.47 12.33
C ALA A 53 45.55 -7.20 11.29
N ALA A 54 44.27 -7.40 11.61
CA ALA A 54 43.27 -7.71 10.62
C ALA A 54 43.27 -6.50 9.70
N ALA A 55 43.96 -6.61 8.57
CA ALA A 55 43.83 -5.65 7.49
C ALA A 55 42.33 -5.59 7.20
N SER A 56 41.67 -4.53 7.68
CA SER A 56 40.28 -4.27 7.40
C SER A 56 40.23 -3.95 5.92
N LEU A 57 40.00 -4.97 5.09
CA LEU A 57 39.62 -4.77 3.70
C LEU A 57 38.33 -3.97 3.78
N THR A 58 38.44 -2.66 3.55
CA THR A 58 37.28 -1.79 3.48
C THR A 58 36.34 -2.41 2.45
N PRO A 59 35.05 -2.63 2.78
CA PRO A 59 34.11 -3.16 1.81
C PRO A 59 34.16 -2.22 0.60
N ARG A 60 34.60 -2.72 -0.56
CA ARG A 60 34.61 -1.92 -1.78
C ARG A 60 33.16 -1.76 -2.24
N TYR A 61 32.45 -0.82 -1.64
CA TYR A 61 31.12 -0.42 -2.10
C TYR A 61 31.27 0.17 -3.50
N SER A 62 30.46 -0.34 -4.45
CA SER A 62 30.42 0.21 -5.81
C SER A 62 30.03 1.70 -5.76
N ILE A 63 30.48 2.49 -6.73
CA ILE A 63 30.11 3.92 -6.81
C ILE A 63 28.59 4.10 -6.71
N LEU A 64 27.82 3.18 -7.30
CA LEU A 64 26.36 3.14 -7.22
C LEU A 64 25.83 3.04 -5.78
N GLN A 65 26.43 2.20 -4.92
CA GLN A 65 26.03 2.10 -3.52
C GLN A 65 26.37 3.38 -2.72
N ARG A 66 27.44 4.10 -3.10
CA ARG A 66 27.86 5.34 -2.44
C ARG A 66 26.97 6.53 -2.80
N VAL A 67 26.48 6.61 -4.04
CA VAL A 67 25.59 7.69 -4.49
C VAL A 67 24.10 7.39 -4.26
N SER A 68 23.76 6.13 -3.95
CA SER A 68 22.40 5.68 -3.63
C SER A 68 21.65 6.54 -2.61
N PRO A 69 22.24 7.01 -1.49
CA PRO A 69 21.54 7.89 -0.54
C PRO A 69 21.38 9.34 -1.03
N LEU A 70 22.20 9.78 -1.98
CA LEU A 70 22.14 11.14 -2.56
C LEU A 70 21.06 11.25 -3.65
N ILE A 71 20.61 10.11 -4.18
CA ILE A 71 19.61 10.03 -5.25
C ILE A 71 18.50 9.08 -4.80
N PRO A 72 17.49 9.57 -4.05
CA PRO A 72 16.39 8.75 -3.55
C PRO A 72 15.66 7.98 -4.65
N SER A 73 15.61 8.54 -5.86
CA SER A 73 14.98 7.93 -7.04
C SER A 73 15.68 6.65 -7.52
N LEU A 74 16.97 6.45 -7.22
CA LEU A 74 17.71 5.23 -7.57
C LEU A 74 17.34 4.05 -6.66
N THR A 75 17.02 4.34 -5.39
CA THR A 75 16.53 3.34 -4.42
C THR A 75 15.03 3.12 -4.50
N GLN A 76 14.28 4.05 -5.10
CA GLN A 76 12.84 3.98 -5.17
C GLN A 76 12.45 2.87 -6.14
N GLN A 77 12.17 1.68 -5.59
CA GLN A 77 11.66 0.57 -6.36
C GLN A 77 10.41 1.04 -7.12
N PRO A 78 10.39 0.96 -8.46
CA PRO A 78 9.24 1.39 -9.22
C PRO A 78 8.07 0.47 -8.88
N SER A 79 7.08 1.01 -8.16
CA SER A 79 5.83 0.30 -7.86
C SER A 79 4.94 0.30 -9.11
N ARG A 80 5.30 -0.53 -10.11
CA ARG A 80 4.45 -0.69 -11.29
C ARG A 80 3.19 -1.44 -10.88
N SER A 81 2.08 -0.72 -10.78
CA SER A 81 0.77 -1.31 -10.48
C SER A 81 0.27 -2.25 -11.58
N LEU A 82 0.81 -2.14 -12.80
CA LEU A 82 0.38 -2.91 -13.97
C LEU A 82 1.56 -3.35 -14.85
N THR A 83 1.52 -4.60 -15.32
CA THR A 83 2.50 -5.15 -16.26
C THR A 83 1.85 -5.34 -17.64
N TYR A 84 2.21 -4.49 -18.59
CA TYR A 84 1.70 -4.52 -19.97
C TYR A 84 2.29 -5.68 -20.78
N VAL A 85 3.60 -5.89 -20.66
CA VAL A 85 4.36 -6.91 -21.38
C VAL A 85 5.16 -7.70 -20.36
N SER A 86 4.94 -9.00 -20.29
CA SER A 86 5.70 -9.88 -19.39
C SER A 86 7.02 -10.30 -20.02
N LEU A 87 8.07 -10.44 -19.21
CA LEU A 87 9.40 -10.85 -19.69
C LEU A 87 9.40 -12.22 -20.40
N LYS A 88 8.72 -13.23 -19.83
CA LYS A 88 8.75 -14.60 -20.37
C LYS A 88 7.86 -14.81 -21.61
N LYS A 89 6.68 -14.20 -21.64
CA LYS A 89 5.62 -14.51 -22.64
C LYS A 89 5.22 -13.31 -23.50
N GLY A 90 5.77 -12.12 -23.25
CA GLY A 90 5.36 -10.89 -23.94
C GLY A 90 3.89 -10.44 -23.72
N LYS A 91 3.15 -11.04 -22.78
CA LYS A 91 1.70 -10.80 -22.59
C LYS A 91 1.40 -9.94 -21.35
N ARG A 92 0.24 -9.27 -21.37
CA ARG A 92 -0.30 -8.53 -20.21
C ARG A 92 -0.52 -9.44 -19.01
N LYS A 93 -0.25 -8.93 -17.81
CA LYS A 93 -0.53 -9.63 -16.55
C LYS A 93 -1.66 -8.96 -15.78
N THR A 94 -2.51 -9.80 -15.21
CA THR A 94 -3.60 -9.41 -14.30
C THR A 94 -3.02 -9.06 -12.93
N VAL A 95 -3.53 -8.00 -12.32
CA VAL A 95 -3.24 -7.68 -10.92
C VAL A 95 -4.07 -8.60 -10.01
N LYS A 96 -3.41 -9.50 -9.29
CA LYS A 96 -4.09 -10.53 -8.46
C LYS A 96 -4.93 -9.96 -7.33
N SER A 97 -4.52 -8.82 -6.75
CA SER A 97 -5.32 -8.16 -5.73
C SER A 97 -6.72 -7.74 -6.19
N VAL A 98 -6.93 -7.58 -7.50
CA VAL A 98 -8.26 -7.30 -8.06
C VAL A 98 -9.13 -8.55 -8.02
N THR A 99 -8.62 -9.68 -8.48
CA THR A 99 -9.37 -10.94 -8.53
C THR A 99 -9.74 -11.46 -7.14
N ASP A 100 -8.93 -11.15 -6.14
CA ASP A 100 -9.17 -11.59 -4.76
C ASP A 100 -10.25 -10.75 -4.05
N ARG A 101 -10.45 -9.50 -4.49
CA ARG A 101 -11.29 -8.50 -3.79
C ARG A 101 -12.58 -8.17 -4.52
N PHE A 102 -12.59 -8.33 -5.83
CA PHE A 102 -13.69 -7.95 -6.71
C PHE A 102 -14.11 -9.13 -7.57
N MET A 103 -15.40 -9.25 -7.80
CA MET A 103 -15.99 -10.28 -8.67
C MET A 103 -16.51 -9.64 -9.95
N ARG A 104 -16.17 -10.20 -11.10
CA ARG A 104 -16.61 -9.73 -12.42
C ARG A 104 -17.87 -10.47 -12.86
N LEU A 105 -18.91 -9.71 -13.20
CA LEU A 105 -20.08 -10.20 -13.92
C LEU A 105 -19.91 -10.01 -15.43
N HIS A 106 -20.62 -10.82 -16.22
CA HIS A 106 -20.52 -10.76 -17.69
C HIS A 106 -21.13 -9.47 -18.25
N CYS A 107 -22.16 -8.92 -17.60
CA CYS A 107 -22.76 -7.62 -17.92
C CYS A 107 -21.90 -6.39 -17.58
N ASP A 108 -20.57 -6.54 -17.60
CA ASP A 108 -19.56 -5.52 -17.32
C ASP A 108 -19.63 -4.84 -15.95
N LEU A 109 -20.32 -5.46 -15.00
CA LEU A 109 -20.37 -4.98 -13.62
C LEU A 109 -19.31 -5.67 -12.77
N TRP A 110 -18.80 -4.91 -11.81
CA TRP A 110 -17.96 -5.44 -10.74
C TRP A 110 -18.69 -5.35 -9.42
N ILE A 111 -18.62 -6.42 -8.65
CA ILE A 111 -19.17 -6.52 -7.30
C ILE A 111 -18.02 -6.49 -6.29
N ARG A 112 -18.22 -5.80 -5.18
CA ARG A 112 -17.31 -5.78 -4.03
C ARG A 112 -18.07 -5.87 -2.70
N ARG A 113 -17.34 -6.25 -1.65
CA ARG A 113 -17.82 -6.10 -0.26
C ARG A 113 -17.47 -4.72 0.28
N LYS A 114 -18.29 -4.17 1.19
CA LYS A 114 -17.94 -2.91 1.87
C LYS A 114 -16.77 -3.14 2.84
N ALA A 115 -15.85 -2.19 2.87
CA ALA A 115 -14.69 -2.26 3.74
C ALA A 115 -15.11 -2.24 5.22
N GLY A 116 -14.36 -2.96 6.06
CA GLY A 116 -14.60 -2.98 7.51
C GLY A 116 -15.83 -3.76 7.95
N TYR A 117 -16.47 -4.56 7.09
CA TYR A 117 -17.65 -5.37 7.46
C TYR A 117 -17.37 -6.43 8.54
N LYS A 118 -16.10 -6.78 8.80
CA LYS A 118 -15.66 -7.67 9.89
C LYS A 118 -14.94 -6.96 11.04
N LYS A 119 -14.70 -5.64 10.93
CA LYS A 119 -13.84 -4.92 11.89
C LYS A 119 -14.68 -4.07 12.83
N LYS A 120 -14.30 -4.03 14.12
CA LYS A 120 -14.90 -3.13 15.12
C LYS A 120 -16.43 -3.21 15.11
N LEU A 121 -17.00 -4.41 15.20
CA LEU A 121 -18.45 -4.63 15.09
C LEU A 121 -19.20 -4.26 16.36
N TRP A 122 -18.58 -4.42 17.53
CA TRP A 122 -19.14 -4.09 18.83
C TRP A 122 -19.57 -2.62 18.93
N LYS A 123 -18.81 -1.69 18.35
CA LYS A 123 -19.13 -0.25 18.33
C LYS A 123 -20.13 0.17 17.23
N LYS A 124 -20.62 -0.77 16.41
CA LYS A 124 -21.43 -0.46 15.23
C LYS A 124 -22.88 -0.87 15.46
N ASN A 125 -23.78 0.09 15.25
CA ASN A 125 -25.23 -0.13 15.30
C ASN A 125 -25.66 -1.26 14.35
N ALA A 126 -26.73 -1.97 14.70
CA ALA A 126 -27.25 -3.11 13.93
C ALA A 126 -27.50 -2.76 12.44
N THR A 127 -28.15 -1.63 12.16
CA THR A 127 -28.41 -1.15 10.78
C THR A 127 -27.13 -0.91 10.00
N ARG A 128 -26.08 -0.38 10.65
CA ARG A 128 -24.76 -0.20 10.01
C ARG A 128 -24.10 -1.55 9.74
N ARG A 129 -24.21 -2.51 10.66
CA ARG A 129 -23.69 -3.88 10.46
C ARG A 129 -24.38 -4.57 9.28
N LYS A 130 -25.70 -4.47 9.15
CA LYS A 130 -26.47 -4.99 8.01
C LYS A 130 -25.96 -4.39 6.69
N ARG A 131 -25.96 -3.06 6.59
CA ARG A 131 -25.47 -2.34 5.39
C ARG A 131 -24.05 -2.70 4.99
N LEU A 132 -23.16 -2.99 5.94
CA LEU A 132 -21.77 -3.36 5.65
C LEU A 132 -21.63 -4.77 5.07
N ARG A 133 -22.54 -5.69 5.38
CA ARG A 133 -22.48 -7.07 4.87
C ARG A 133 -22.93 -7.19 3.42
N GLU A 134 -23.72 -6.23 2.94
CA GLU A 134 -24.22 -6.17 1.57
C GLU A 134 -23.08 -6.08 0.54
N HIS A 135 -23.29 -6.76 -0.58
CA HIS A 135 -22.50 -6.59 -1.79
C HIS A 135 -22.95 -5.32 -2.52
N VAL A 136 -22.00 -4.57 -3.07
CA VAL A 136 -22.27 -3.32 -3.79
C VAL A 136 -21.53 -3.32 -5.11
N PHE A 137 -22.12 -2.67 -6.11
CA PHE A 137 -21.50 -2.44 -7.39
C PHE A 137 -20.40 -1.37 -7.34
N CYS A 138 -19.47 -1.48 -8.26
CA CYS A 138 -18.47 -0.44 -8.52
C CYS A 138 -19.04 0.69 -9.39
N SER A 139 -18.47 1.89 -9.25
CA SER A 139 -18.80 3.01 -10.14
C SER A 139 -18.25 2.76 -11.56
N LYS A 140 -18.76 3.49 -12.56
CA LYS A 140 -18.30 3.40 -13.96
C LYS A 140 -16.79 3.62 -14.11
N THR A 141 -16.22 4.58 -13.38
CA THR A 141 -14.77 4.87 -13.39
C THR A 141 -13.96 3.73 -12.79
N GLN A 142 -14.42 3.17 -11.67
CA GLN A 142 -13.79 2.02 -11.03
C GLN A 142 -13.84 0.79 -11.94
N THR A 143 -14.99 0.48 -12.52
CA THR A 143 -15.14 -0.62 -13.49
C THR A 143 -14.14 -0.49 -14.64
N LYS A 144 -14.06 0.69 -15.28
CA LYS A 144 -13.08 0.94 -16.36
C LYS A 144 -11.64 0.71 -15.91
N LEU A 145 -11.28 1.09 -14.69
CA LEU A 145 -9.95 0.84 -14.13
C LEU A 145 -9.69 -0.66 -13.91
N LEU A 146 -10.63 -1.37 -13.29
CA LEU A 146 -10.52 -2.82 -13.03
C LEU A 146 -10.42 -3.62 -14.34
N ASP A 147 -11.13 -3.19 -15.37
CA ASP A 147 -11.06 -3.75 -16.72
C ASP A 147 -9.69 -3.60 -17.37
N LYS A 148 -8.99 -2.49 -17.08
CA LYS A 148 -7.61 -2.31 -17.52
C LYS A 148 -6.68 -3.19 -16.69
N MET A 149 -6.90 -3.32 -15.39
CA MET A 149 -6.05 -4.12 -14.50
C MET A 149 -6.19 -5.64 -14.71
N THR A 150 -7.25 -6.08 -15.40
CA THR A 150 -7.52 -7.49 -15.69
C THR A 150 -7.37 -7.83 -17.16
N THR A 151 -7.32 -9.13 -17.46
CA THR A 151 -7.16 -9.68 -18.82
C THR A 151 -8.48 -10.25 -19.33
N SER A 152 -8.58 -10.51 -20.63
CA SER A 152 -9.77 -11.09 -21.27
C SER A 152 -10.21 -12.42 -20.66
N PHE A 153 -9.28 -13.20 -20.11
CA PHE A 153 -9.58 -14.44 -19.38
C PHE A 153 -10.63 -14.25 -18.27
N TRP A 154 -10.62 -13.12 -17.57
CA TRP A 154 -11.57 -12.83 -16.49
C TRP A 154 -12.89 -12.24 -16.97
N LYS A 155 -12.98 -11.89 -18.26
CA LYS A 155 -14.19 -11.34 -18.90
C LYS A 155 -15.03 -12.41 -19.58
N ARG A 156 -14.50 -13.62 -19.75
CA ARG A 156 -15.20 -14.75 -20.38
C ARG A 156 -16.43 -15.15 -19.57
N ARG A 157 -17.48 -15.63 -20.26
CA ARG A 157 -18.64 -16.25 -19.62
C ARG A 157 -18.23 -17.58 -18.98
N ASN A 158 -18.65 -17.80 -17.75
CA ASN A 158 -18.49 -19.07 -17.05
C ASN A 158 -19.88 -19.67 -16.76
N TRP A 159 -19.98 -20.99 -16.83
CA TRP A 159 -21.19 -21.77 -16.54
C TRP A 159 -20.91 -22.73 -15.39
N PHE A 160 -20.75 -22.19 -14.19
CA PHE A 160 -20.52 -23.00 -13.00
C PHE A 160 -21.82 -23.66 -12.55
N VAL A 161 -21.73 -24.90 -12.08
CA VAL A 161 -22.86 -25.62 -11.50
C VAL A 161 -23.25 -24.94 -10.18
N ASN A 162 -24.53 -24.65 -10.00
CA ASN A 162 -25.10 -24.05 -8.78
C ASN A 162 -24.49 -22.68 -8.39
N ASP A 163 -24.10 -21.85 -9.36
CA ASP A 163 -23.61 -20.51 -9.07
C ASP A 163 -24.74 -19.56 -8.62
N PRO A 164 -24.70 -19.01 -7.39
CA PRO A 164 -25.70 -18.05 -6.92
C PRO A 164 -25.73 -16.76 -7.75
N TYR A 165 -24.67 -16.46 -8.51
CA TYR A 165 -24.57 -15.24 -9.30
C TYR A 165 -25.01 -15.38 -10.75
N LEU A 166 -25.33 -16.60 -11.22
CA LEU A 166 -25.61 -16.89 -12.63
C LEU A 166 -26.65 -15.94 -13.26
N LYS A 167 -27.73 -15.67 -12.52
CA LYS A 167 -28.84 -14.79 -12.94
C LYS A 167 -28.45 -13.32 -13.14
N TYR A 168 -27.34 -12.86 -12.55
CA TYR A 168 -26.91 -11.46 -12.61
C TYR A 168 -25.91 -11.20 -13.73
N HIS A 169 -25.48 -12.23 -14.45
CA HIS A 169 -24.52 -12.07 -15.54
C HIS A 169 -25.12 -11.36 -16.76
N ASP A 170 -26.45 -11.36 -16.94
CA ASP A 170 -27.14 -10.68 -18.02
C ASP A 170 -28.03 -9.56 -17.47
N ARG A 171 -28.10 -8.43 -18.18
CA ARG A 171 -29.01 -7.33 -17.83
C ARG A 171 -30.27 -7.48 -18.66
N VAL A 172 -31.40 -7.48 -17.98
CA VAL A 172 -32.73 -7.48 -18.60
C VAL A 172 -33.39 -6.12 -18.40
N ASN A 173 -34.26 -5.73 -19.33
CA ASN A 173 -35.10 -4.53 -19.24
C ASN A 173 -34.34 -3.19 -19.12
N LEU A 174 -33.18 -3.06 -19.74
CA LEU A 174 -32.43 -1.81 -19.80
C LEU A 174 -32.89 -0.97 -21.01
N LYS A 175 -33.53 0.18 -20.75
CA LYS A 175 -33.80 1.22 -21.76
C LYS A 175 -32.73 2.31 -21.64
N LEU A 176 -32.25 2.82 -22.76
CA LEU A 176 -31.23 3.88 -22.84
C LEU A 176 -31.87 5.23 -23.16
#